data_AF-A0A3D4AX21-F1
#
_entry.id   AF-A0A3D4AX21-F1
#
_cell.length_a   1.000
_cell.length_b   1.000
_cell.length_c   1.000
_cell.angle_alpha   90.00
_cell.angle_beta   90.00
_cell.angle_gamma   90.00
#
_symmetry.space_group_name_H-M   'P 1'
#
loop_
_entity.id
_entity.type
_entity.pdbx_description
1 polymer ?
#
loop_
_entity_poly.entity_id
_entity_poly.type
_entity_poly.pdbx_seq_one_letter_code
_entity_poly.pdbx_strand_id
1 'polypeptide(L)'
;MKLKLLSILVAASATTNAFAAEEEQKTWEVTSEVGAIITSGNTETTTLKGGIKVLHNLENWNNEYKLDGIYKEDEVENDDGTKEKQRTNEKYSISAQGNYKLNEKHAHLFIYGSHVSDYFGAYRSESVISAGYGLRLLNESNMKLNAEIGPG
;
A
#
# COMPACT_ATOMS: atom_id res chain seq x y z
N MET A 1 8.81 -38.49 16.63
CA MET A 1 8.75 -37.35 17.57
C MET A 1 7.94 -36.24 16.92
N LYS A 2 6.89 -35.74 17.58
CA LYS A 2 6.01 -34.69 17.03
C LYS A 2 6.65 -33.32 17.30
N LEU A 3 7.22 -32.66 16.28
CA LEU A 3 7.65 -31.27 16.40
C LEU A 3 6.46 -30.35 16.10
N LYS A 4 6.08 -29.54 17.08
CA LYS A 4 5.12 -28.45 16.93
C LYS A 4 5.80 -27.33 16.13
N LEU A 5 5.26 -26.96 14.98
CA LEU A 5 5.75 -25.88 14.11
C LEU A 5 5.28 -24.52 14.62
N LEU A 6 6.22 -23.57 14.69
CA LEU A 6 6.07 -22.23 15.24
C LEU A 6 6.12 -21.23 14.07
N SER A 7 4.99 -20.64 13.72
CA SER A 7 4.91 -19.52 12.78
C SER A 7 5.39 -18.24 13.48
N ILE A 8 6.49 -17.65 13.00
CA ILE A 8 7.03 -16.38 13.52
C ILE A 8 6.59 -15.26 12.57
N LEU A 9 5.67 -14.41 13.04
CA LEU A 9 5.29 -13.16 12.39
C LEU A 9 6.17 -12.05 12.96
N VAL A 10 7.12 -11.52 12.17
CA VAL A 10 7.88 -10.32 12.53
C VAL A 10 7.24 -9.13 11.84
N ALA A 11 6.43 -8.37 12.58
CA ALA A 11 5.95 -7.06 12.16
C ALA A 11 6.80 -6.00 12.88
N ALA A 12 7.71 -5.36 12.15
CA ALA A 12 8.51 -4.25 12.67
C ALA A 12 7.94 -2.93 12.11
N SER A 13 7.03 -2.31 12.84
CA SER A 13 6.56 -0.94 12.56
C SER A 13 7.40 0.04 13.36
N ALA A 14 8.30 0.78 12.70
CA ALA A 14 9.02 1.88 13.34
C ALA A 14 8.14 3.14 13.32
N THR A 15 7.37 3.35 14.38
CA THR A 15 6.66 4.62 14.61
C THR A 15 7.53 5.55 15.44
N THR A 16 8.01 6.65 14.86
CA THR A 16 8.63 7.72 15.64
C THR A 16 7.53 8.53 16.32
N ASN A 17 7.29 8.29 17.61
CA ASN A 17 6.45 9.14 18.44
C ASN A 17 7.27 10.38 18.85
N ALA A 18 6.96 11.53 18.25
CA ALA A 18 7.40 12.83 18.74
C ALA A 18 6.22 13.50 19.47
N PHE A 19 6.55 14.08 20.62
CA PHE A 19 5.72 14.60 21.70
C PHE A 19 4.47 15.41 21.30
N ALA A 20 3.46 15.34 22.17
CA ALA A 20 2.22 16.09 22.13
C ALA A 20 2.45 17.62 22.14
N ALA A 21 1.96 18.26 21.09
CA ALA A 21 1.57 19.67 20.97
C ALA A 21 0.43 19.72 19.94
N GLU A 22 -0.41 20.75 19.98
CA GLU A 22 -1.65 20.96 19.20
C GLU A 22 -1.74 20.23 17.85
N GLU A 23 -2.94 19.72 17.50
CA GLU A 23 -3.26 19.05 16.23
C GLU A 23 -3.15 20.00 15.01
N GLU A 24 -1.98 20.60 14.78
CA GLU A 24 -1.60 21.11 13.48
C GLU A 24 -1.48 19.91 12.54
N GLN A 25 -2.27 19.94 11.47
CA GLN A 25 -2.18 18.96 10.40
C GLN A 25 -0.73 18.94 9.89
N LYS A 26 0.02 17.88 10.21
CA LYS A 26 1.43 17.75 9.84
C LYS A 26 1.57 17.95 8.34
N THR A 27 2.47 18.85 7.95
CA THR A 27 2.76 19.10 6.53
C THR A 27 3.20 17.83 5.83
N TRP A 28 4.01 17.00 6.50
CA TRP A 28 4.41 15.70 5.99
C TRP A 28 4.12 14.61 7.02
N GLU A 29 3.49 13.54 6.55
CA GLU A 29 3.29 12.32 7.31
C GLU A 29 3.76 11.15 6.45
N VAL A 30 4.72 10.39 6.95
CA VAL A 30 5.30 9.25 6.24
C VAL A 30 5.01 7.99 7.05
N THR A 31 4.38 7.02 6.40
CA THR A 31 4.15 5.68 6.93
C THR A 31 4.95 4.71 6.09
N SER A 32 5.65 3.78 6.74
CA SER A 32 6.33 2.68 6.06
C SER A 32 5.90 1.35 6.69
N GLU A 33 5.77 0.33 5.85
CA GLU A 33 5.47 -1.03 6.25
C GLU A 33 6.47 -1.99 5.61
N VAL A 34 6.93 -2.97 6.38
CA VAL A 34 7.74 -4.09 5.91
C VAL A 34 7.21 -5.34 6.60
N GLY A 35 6.99 -6.40 5.84
CA GLY A 35 6.49 -7.66 6.34
C GLY A 35 7.13 -8.84 5.61
N ALA A 36 7.32 -9.94 6.35
CA ALA A 36 7.78 -11.20 5.80
C ALA A 36 6.93 -12.33 6.35
N ILE A 37 6.56 -13.27 5.49
CA ILE A 37 5.86 -14.51 5.85
C ILE A 37 6.71 -15.66 5.33
N ILE A 38 7.15 -16.53 6.24
CA ILE A 38 7.91 -17.73 5.92
C ILE A 38 7.10 -18.91 6.42
N THR A 39 6.72 -19.80 5.51
CA THR A 39 5.99 -21.03 5.81
C THR A 39 6.89 -22.22 5.48
N SER A 40 6.95 -23.20 6.38
CA SER A 40 7.67 -24.45 6.18
C SER A 40 6.78 -25.65 6.52
N GLY A 41 7.08 -26.80 5.93
CA GLY A 41 6.29 -28.03 6.07
C GLY A 41 6.40 -28.88 4.82
N ASN A 42 5.27 -29.20 4.19
CA ASN A 42 5.26 -29.92 2.92
C ASN A 42 5.75 -29.06 1.74
N THR A 43 5.62 -27.74 1.84
CA THR A 43 6.07 -26.76 0.84
C THR A 43 6.67 -25.57 1.57
N GLU A 44 7.82 -25.09 1.11
CA GLU A 44 8.40 -23.84 1.58
C GLU A 44 7.84 -22.65 0.79
N THR A 45 7.35 -21.64 1.50
CA THR A 45 6.87 -20.38 0.90
C THR A 45 7.53 -19.22 1.62
N THR A 46 8.11 -18.30 0.86
CA THR A 46 8.63 -17.02 1.36
C THR A 46 7.89 -15.89 0.68
N THR A 47 7.26 -15.02 1.45
CA THR A 47 6.63 -13.79 0.97
C THR A 47 7.29 -12.60 1.66
N LEU A 48 7.70 -11.61 0.89
CA LEU A 48 8.20 -10.32 1.34
C LEU A 48 7.27 -9.23 0.83
N LYS A 49 6.90 -8.30 1.70
CA LYS A 49 6.09 -7.12 1.37
C LYS A 49 6.76 -5.87 1.93
N GLY A 50 6.74 -4.81 1.15
CA GLY A 50 7.13 -3.47 1.60
C GLY A 50 6.17 -2.43 1.05
N GLY A 51 5.97 -1.36 1.78
CA GLY A 51 5.10 -0.26 1.41
C GLY A 51 5.56 1.05 2.05
N ILE A 52 5.44 2.15 1.32
CA ILE A 52 5.68 3.50 1.80
C ILE A 52 4.50 4.35 1.36
N LYS A 53 3.91 5.07 2.30
CA LYS A 53 2.86 6.04 2.08
C LYS A 53 3.33 7.40 2.59
N VAL A 54 3.18 8.43 1.77
CA VAL A 54 3.51 9.81 2.13
C VAL A 54 2.27 10.68 1.93
N LEU A 55 1.84 11.35 2.98
CA LEU A 55 0.82 12.39 2.95
C LEU A 55 1.50 13.75 3.08
N HIS A 56 1.26 14.62 2.10
CA HIS A 56 1.77 15.98 2.06
C HIS A 56 0.59 16.96 2.12
N ASN A 57 0.37 17.52 3.29
CA ASN A 57 -0.72 18.44 3.58
C ASN A 57 -0.23 19.89 3.50
N LEU A 58 -0.69 20.60 2.48
CA LEU A 58 -0.51 22.04 2.31
C LEU A 58 -1.82 22.76 2.63
N GLU A 59 -1.75 24.08 2.67
CA GLU A 59 -2.92 24.93 2.95
C GLU A 59 -4.07 24.63 1.96
N ASN A 60 -3.78 24.63 0.67
CA ASN A 60 -4.77 24.41 -0.40
C ASN A 60 -4.71 23.01 -1.04
N TRP A 61 -3.73 22.18 -0.71
CA TRP A 61 -3.53 20.86 -1.35
C TRP A 61 -3.33 19.76 -0.32
N ASN A 62 -3.93 18.59 -0.54
CA ASN A 62 -3.56 17.36 0.16
C ASN A 62 -3.06 16.36 -0.88
N ASN A 63 -1.78 16.01 -0.83
CA ASN A 63 -1.20 15.06 -1.76
C ASN A 63 -0.92 13.73 -1.05
N GLU A 64 -1.17 12.63 -1.74
CA GLU A 64 -0.87 11.28 -1.28
C GLU A 64 0.04 10.59 -2.30
N TYR A 65 1.14 10.02 -1.83
CA TYR A 65 2.05 9.21 -2.63
C TYR A 65 2.14 7.83 -2.01
N LYS A 66 2.04 6.77 -2.81
CA LYS A 66 2.18 5.38 -2.35
C LYS A 66 3.15 4.64 -3.25
N LEU A 67 4.00 3.83 -2.62
CA LEU A 67 4.90 2.89 -3.27
C LEU A 67 4.76 1.56 -2.53
N ASP A 68 4.36 0.51 -3.22
CA ASP A 68 4.18 -0.82 -2.64
C ASP A 68 4.90 -1.86 -3.49
N GLY A 69 5.39 -2.89 -2.83
CA GLY A 69 6.08 -4.03 -3.44
C GLY A 69 5.76 -5.32 -2.72
N ILE A 70 5.51 -6.37 -3.48
CA ILE A 70 5.37 -7.73 -2.97
C ILE A 70 6.21 -8.68 -3.81
N TYR A 71 6.87 -9.61 -3.13
CA TYR A 71 7.69 -10.65 -3.70
C TYR A 71 7.35 -11.98 -3.04
N LYS A 72 7.13 -13.02 -3.83
CA LYS A 72 6.78 -14.36 -3.33
C LYS A 72 7.53 -15.43 -4.10
N GLU A 73 8.08 -16.36 -3.34
CA GLU A 73 8.71 -17.59 -3.81
C GLU A 73 8.03 -18.78 -3.14
N ASP A 74 7.73 -19.79 -3.95
CA ASP A 74 7.23 -21.09 -3.49
C ASP A 74 8.20 -22.19 -3.96
N GLU A 75 8.37 -23.23 -3.14
CA GLU A 75 9.07 -24.45 -3.52
C GLU A 75 8.18 -25.32 -4.42
N VAL A 76 8.72 -25.74 -5.55
CA VAL A 76 8.05 -26.63 -6.51
C VAL A 76 8.92 -27.88 -6.68
N GLU A 77 8.29 -29.04 -6.62
CA GLU A 77 8.93 -30.34 -6.89
C GLU A 77 8.76 -30.67 -8.38
N ASN A 78 9.88 -30.87 -9.07
CA ASN A 78 9.91 -31.24 -10.49
C ASN A 78 9.72 -32.76 -10.66
N ASP A 79 9.44 -33.20 -11.90
CA ASP A 79 9.20 -34.61 -12.24
C ASP A 79 10.39 -35.55 -11.92
N ASP A 80 11.58 -35.01 -11.72
CA ASP A 80 12.81 -35.71 -11.33
C ASP A 80 13.03 -35.79 -9.80
N GLY A 81 12.09 -35.27 -9.00
CA GLY A 81 12.16 -35.20 -7.54
C GLY A 81 13.07 -34.09 -7.01
N THR A 82 13.55 -33.19 -7.86
CA THR A 82 14.30 -32.01 -7.43
C THR A 82 13.35 -30.93 -6.92
N LYS A 83 13.72 -30.27 -5.82
CA LYS A 83 12.99 -29.13 -5.24
C LYS A 83 13.66 -27.84 -5.64
N GLU A 84 12.94 -26.97 -6.34
CA GLU A 84 13.44 -25.67 -6.77
C GLU A 84 12.54 -24.53 -6.27
N LYS A 85 13.14 -23.37 -5.98
CA LYS A 85 12.36 -22.18 -5.63
C LYS A 85 11.92 -21.47 -6.90
N GLN A 86 10.61 -21.35 -7.06
CA GLN A 86 10.01 -20.62 -8.16
C GLN A 86 9.33 -19.35 -7.65
N ARG A 87 9.57 -18.24 -8.34
CA ARG A 87 8.82 -17.01 -8.11
C ARG A 87 7.37 -17.25 -8.52
N THR A 88 6.43 -16.88 -7.66
CA THR A 88 4.99 -17.04 -7.91
C THR A 88 4.20 -15.76 -7.81
N ASN A 89 4.78 -14.72 -7.19
CA ASN A 89 4.22 -13.38 -7.20
C ASN A 89 5.33 -12.35 -7.16
N GLU A 90 5.21 -11.32 -7.97
CA GLU A 90 6.10 -10.17 -7.96
C GLU A 90 5.33 -9.00 -8.54
N LYS A 91 5.01 -8.04 -7.68
CA LYS A 91 4.20 -6.89 -8.05
C LYS A 91 4.74 -5.65 -7.39
N TYR A 92 4.85 -4.60 -8.18
CA TYR A 92 5.26 -3.27 -7.75
C TYR A 92 4.19 -2.27 -8.18
N SER A 93 3.80 -1.37 -7.28
CA SER A 93 2.85 -0.31 -7.60
C SER A 93 3.32 1.03 -7.07
N ILE A 94 3.14 2.06 -7.89
CA ILE A 94 3.34 3.45 -7.50
C ILE A 94 2.06 4.23 -7.81
N SER A 95 1.68 5.13 -6.92
CA SER A 95 0.57 6.05 -7.17
C SER A 95 0.80 7.41 -6.55
N ALA A 96 0.19 8.42 -7.15
CA ALA A 96 0.16 9.79 -6.68
C ALA A 96 -1.27 10.32 -6.84
N GLN A 97 -1.81 10.94 -5.79
CA GLN A 97 -3.05 11.69 -5.83
C GLN A 97 -2.81 13.10 -5.30
N GLY A 98 -3.27 14.11 -6.03
CA GLY A 98 -3.30 15.49 -5.57
C GLY A 98 -4.74 15.95 -5.41
N ASN A 99 -5.10 16.42 -4.22
CA ASN A 99 -6.44 16.93 -3.90
C ASN A 99 -6.37 18.43 -3.61
N TYR A 100 -6.89 19.25 -4.52
CA TYR A 100 -7.00 20.70 -4.35
C TYR A 100 -8.29 21.05 -3.60
N LYS A 101 -8.15 21.69 -2.43
CA LYS A 101 -9.28 22.12 -1.60
C LYS A 101 -10.00 23.28 -2.27
N LEU A 102 -11.32 23.17 -2.40
CA LEU A 102 -12.16 24.25 -2.88
C LEU A 102 -12.72 25.05 -1.71
N ASN A 103 -13.11 26.30 -1.98
CA ASN A 103 -13.74 27.18 -0.99
C ASN A 103 -15.18 26.74 -0.63
N GLU A 104 -15.78 25.85 -1.44
CA GLU A 104 -17.05 25.21 -1.12
C GLU A 104 -16.86 24.19 0.02
N LYS A 105 -17.90 24.02 0.86
CA LYS A 105 -17.83 23.19 2.07
C LYS A 105 -17.33 21.77 1.77
N HIS A 106 -16.08 21.52 2.13
CA HIS A 106 -15.38 20.23 2.01
C HIS A 106 -15.34 19.61 0.62
N ALA A 107 -15.40 20.45 -0.41
CA ALA A 107 -15.22 20.05 -1.79
C ALA A 107 -13.73 20.07 -2.16
N HIS A 108 -13.33 19.18 -3.07
CA HIS A 108 -11.98 19.18 -3.64
C HIS A 108 -11.99 18.73 -5.09
N LEU A 109 -11.03 19.21 -5.87
CA LEU A 109 -10.70 18.62 -7.16
C LEU A 109 -9.57 17.63 -6.94
N PHE A 110 -9.65 16.46 -7.58
CA PHE A 110 -8.57 15.48 -7.49
C PHE A 110 -7.96 15.22 -8.86
N ILE A 111 -6.67 14.93 -8.84
CA ILE A 111 -5.95 14.28 -9.93
C ILE A 111 -5.25 13.05 -9.36
N TYR A 112 -5.37 11.93 -10.04
CA TYR A 112 -4.83 10.64 -9.64
C TYR A 112 -4.07 10.01 -10.79
N GLY A 113 -2.90 9.46 -10.48
CA GLY A 113 -2.13 8.63 -11.39
C GLY A 113 -1.59 7.42 -10.65
N SER A 114 -1.67 6.26 -11.29
CA SER A 114 -1.01 5.06 -10.78
C SER A 114 -0.41 4.23 -11.89
N HIS A 115 0.60 3.46 -11.51
CA HIS A 115 1.24 2.49 -12.35
C HIS A 115 1.52 1.23 -11.55
N VAL A 116 1.15 0.09 -12.12
CA VAL A 116 1.34 -1.23 -11.54
C VAL A 116 2.13 -2.06 -12.54
N SER A 117 3.17 -2.74 -12.06
CA SER A 117 3.89 -3.77 -12.79
C SER A 117 3.69 -5.09 -12.05
N ASP A 118 3.00 -6.05 -12.66
CA ASP A 118 2.67 -7.35 -12.07
C ASP A 118 3.20 -8.47 -12.94
N TYR A 119 4.19 -9.21 -12.44
CA TYR A 119 4.84 -10.27 -13.21
C TYR A 119 3.87 -11.41 -13.55
N PHE A 120 2.95 -11.71 -12.64
CA PHE A 120 2.06 -12.88 -12.68
C PHE A 120 0.60 -12.51 -12.96
N GLY A 121 0.29 -11.21 -13.01
CA GLY A 121 -1.02 -10.69 -13.37
C GLY A 121 -1.40 -10.98 -14.82
N ALA A 122 -2.69 -10.88 -15.13
CA ALA A 122 -3.21 -11.00 -16.49
C ALA A 122 -2.61 -9.93 -17.43
N TYR A 123 -2.33 -8.74 -16.88
CA TYR A 123 -1.59 -7.67 -17.54
C TYR A 123 -0.28 -7.45 -16.82
N ARG A 124 0.79 -7.36 -17.62
CA ARG A 124 2.14 -7.15 -17.10
C ARG A 124 2.35 -5.75 -16.52
N SER A 125 1.63 -4.79 -17.08
CA SER A 125 1.70 -3.39 -16.71
C SER A 125 0.35 -2.72 -16.89
N GLU A 126 -0.08 -1.94 -15.91
CA GLU A 126 -1.33 -1.20 -15.91
C GLU A 126 -1.06 0.22 -15.44
N SER A 127 -1.57 1.21 -16.17
CA SER A 127 -1.49 2.62 -15.80
C SER A 127 -2.89 3.19 -15.76
N VAL A 128 -3.23 3.91 -14.70
CA VAL A 128 -4.51 4.61 -14.55
C VAL A 128 -4.24 6.08 -14.37
N ILE A 129 -5.01 6.91 -15.06
CA ILE A 129 -5.05 8.35 -14.83
C ILE A 129 -6.50 8.76 -14.68
N SER A 130 -6.80 9.49 -13.61
CA SER A 130 -8.13 9.97 -13.33
C SER A 130 -8.07 11.40 -12.82
N ALA A 131 -9.11 12.17 -13.10
CA ALA A 131 -9.30 13.47 -12.50
C ALA A 131 -10.79 13.72 -12.31
N GLY A 132 -11.15 14.47 -11.29
CA GLY A 132 -12.56 14.68 -11.00
C GLY A 132 -12.81 15.56 -9.80
N TYR A 133 -14.04 15.44 -9.29
CA TYR A 133 -14.53 16.22 -8.18
C TYR A 133 -14.85 15.31 -7.00
N GLY A 134 -14.46 15.74 -5.81
CA GLY A 134 -14.67 15.06 -4.55
C GLY A 134 -15.41 15.92 -3.55
N LEU A 135 -16.17 15.28 -2.68
CA LEU A 135 -16.89 15.89 -1.59
C LEU A 135 -16.75 15.04 -0.32
N ARG A 136 -16.42 15.68 0.81
CA ARG A 136 -16.55 15.03 2.12
C ARG A 136 -17.99 15.11 2.60
N LEU A 137 -18.65 13.95 2.66
CA LEU A 137 -20.03 13.82 3.08
C LEU A 137 -20.18 13.80 4.60
N LEU A 138 -19.23 13.20 5.32
CA LEU A 138 -19.24 13.09 6.78
C LEU A 138 -17.86 13.40 7.36
N ASN A 139 -17.84 14.12 8.48
CA ASN A 139 -16.63 14.49 9.21
C ASN A 139 -16.90 14.51 10.71
N GLU A 140 -17.04 13.34 11.29
CA GLU A 140 -17.16 13.09 12.73
C GLU A 140 -15.77 12.86 13.35
N SER A 141 -15.66 12.95 14.68
CA SER A 141 -14.39 12.74 15.40
C SER A 141 -13.78 11.35 15.18
N ASN A 142 -14.61 10.34 14.89
CA ASN A 142 -14.21 8.95 14.68
C ASN A 142 -14.50 8.44 13.26
N MET A 143 -15.06 9.27 12.37
CA MET A 143 -15.51 8.82 11.06
C MET A 143 -15.42 9.92 10.01
N LYS A 144 -14.78 9.61 8.88
CA LYS A 144 -14.73 10.50 7.71
C LYS A 144 -15.21 9.73 6.48
N LEU A 145 -16.13 10.31 5.72
CA LEU A 145 -16.63 9.73 4.47
C LEU A 145 -16.38 10.72 3.33
N ASN A 146 -15.58 10.32 2.35
CA ASN A 146 -15.35 11.08 1.13
C ASN A 146 -15.98 10.33 -0.05
N ALA A 147 -16.59 11.07 -0.98
CA ALA A 147 -17.09 10.56 -2.25
C ALA A 147 -16.41 11.32 -3.39
N GLU A 148 -15.95 10.59 -4.41
CA GLU A 148 -15.23 11.15 -5.55
C GLU A 148 -15.85 10.62 -6.85
N ILE A 149 -15.95 11.48 -7.87
CA ILE A 149 -16.44 11.13 -9.19
C ILE A 149 -15.55 11.78 -10.26
N GLY A 150 -15.14 10.98 -11.24
CA GLY A 150 -14.33 11.45 -12.36
C GLY A 150 -14.07 10.33 -13.39
N PRO A 151 -13.76 10.69 -14.64
CA PRO A 151 -13.28 9.72 -15.63
C PRO A 151 -11.90 9.17 -15.25
N GLY A 152 -11.65 7.89 -15.55
CA GLY A 152 -10.37 7.22 -15.33
C GLY A 152 -10.52 5.71 -15.20
#